data_AF-A0A9X2TLH1-F1
#
_entry.id   AF-A0A9X2TLH1-F1
#
_cell.length_a   1.000
_cell.length_b   1.000
_cell.length_c   1.000
_cell.angle_alpha   90.00
_cell.angle_beta   90.00
_cell.angle_gamma   90.00
#
_symmetry.space_group_name_H-M   'P 1'
#
loop_
_entity.id
_entity.type
_entity.pdbx_description
1 polymer ?
#
loop_
_entity_poly.entity_id
_entity_poly.type
_entity_poly.pdbx_seq_one_letter_code
_entity_poly.pdbx_strand_id
1 'polypeptide(L)'
;MNVFVLCTGRCGSTTFARACEHIENYSAAHESRAGKIKGRVNYPARHIEVDNRLSWFLGRLDEVYGDDLFYVHLRRNPRATAESFADRYEVGMI
;
A
#
# COMPACT_ATOMS: atom_id res chain seq x y z
N MET A 1 5.68 -9.83 -12.53
CA MET A 1 6.22 -8.99 -11.46
C MET A 1 5.09 -8.22 -10.83
N ASN A 2 4.98 -8.28 -9.51
CA ASN A 2 4.04 -7.48 -8.73
C ASN A 2 4.79 -6.37 -8.00
N VAL A 3 4.16 -5.20 -7.89
CA VAL A 3 4.74 -4.04 -7.23
C VAL A 3 3.97 -3.78 -5.94
N PHE A 4 4.70 -3.75 -4.82
CA PHE A 4 4.11 -3.47 -3.51
C PHE A 4 4.65 -2.15 -2.99
N VAL A 5 3.74 -1.19 -2.79
CA VAL A 5 4.09 0.15 -2.34
C VAL A 5 3.91 0.24 -0.83
N LEU A 6 5.04 0.17 -0.11
CA LEU A 6 5.12 0.33 1.33
C LEU A 6 5.03 1.80 1.70
N CYS A 7 4.16 2.14 2.65
CA CYS A 7 3.93 3.53 3.03
C CYS A 7 3.42 3.63 4.48
N THR A 8 3.46 4.82 5.09
CA THR A 8 3.05 5.03 6.49
C THR A 8 1.60 5.52 6.64
N GLY A 9 0.85 5.63 5.54
CA GLY A 9 -0.38 6.43 5.50
C GLY A 9 -0.06 7.93 5.55
N ARG A 10 -1.05 8.77 5.16
CA ARG A 10 -0.95 10.26 5.10
C ARG A 10 0.28 10.82 4.33
N CYS A 11 0.87 10.00 3.45
CA CYS A 11 2.05 10.31 2.66
C CYS A 11 1.75 10.45 1.15
N GLY A 12 0.47 10.57 0.78
CA GLY A 12 0.05 10.68 -0.63
C GLY A 12 -0.23 9.34 -1.30
N SER A 13 -0.34 8.24 -0.54
CA SER A 13 -0.60 6.89 -1.05
C SER A 13 -1.84 6.79 -1.94
N THR A 14 -2.94 7.47 -1.58
CA THR A 14 -4.16 7.50 -2.41
C THR A 14 -3.92 8.17 -3.76
N THR A 15 -3.26 9.34 -3.78
CA THR A 15 -2.92 10.04 -5.03
C THR A 15 -1.98 9.20 -5.90
N PHE A 16 -0.98 8.57 -5.29
CA PHE A 16 -0.06 7.68 -5.99
C PHE A 16 -0.80 6.50 -6.64
N ALA A 17 -1.67 5.82 -5.88
CA ALA A 17 -2.46 4.71 -6.40
C ALA A 17 -3.35 5.13 -7.57
N ARG A 18 -4.01 6.30 -7.46
CA ARG A 18 -4.82 6.89 -8.55
C ARG A 18 -4.00 7.17 -9.80
N ALA A 19 -2.77 7.68 -9.66
CA ALA A 19 -1.90 7.88 -10.81
C ALA A 19 -1.53 6.54 -11.48
N CYS A 20 -1.30 5.49 -10.69
CA CYS A 20 -1.00 4.16 -11.20
C CYS A 20 -2.18 3.51 -11.93
N GLU A 21 -3.44 3.91 -11.70
CA GLU A 21 -4.61 3.43 -12.45
C GLU A 21 -4.53 3.76 -13.96
N HIS A 22 -3.69 4.72 -14.36
CA HIS A 22 -3.46 5.08 -15.77
C HIS A 22 -2.37 4.23 -16.46
N ILE A 23 -1.71 3.32 -15.75
CA ILE A 23 -0.72 2.41 -16.33
C ILE A 23 -1.45 1.27 -17.02
N GLU A 24 -1.32 1.14 -18.33
CA GLU A 24 -2.15 0.20 -19.12
C GLU A 24 -1.73 -1.28 -18.98
N ASN A 25 -0.47 -1.56 -18.66
CA ASN A 25 0.07 -2.92 -18.58
C ASN A 25 0.07 -3.50 -17.15
N TYR A 26 -0.40 -2.75 -16.17
CA TYR A 26 -0.55 -3.18 -14.77
C TYR A 26 -1.94 -2.81 -14.26
N SER A 27 -2.51 -3.67 -13.41
CA SER A 27 -3.62 -3.25 -12.57
C SER A 27 -3.08 -2.50 -11.35
N ALA A 28 -3.83 -1.54 -10.81
CA ALA A 28 -3.44 -0.80 -9.61
C ALA A 28 -4.62 -0.67 -8.63
N ALA A 29 -4.33 -0.71 -7.33
CA ALA A 29 -5.33 -0.46 -6.29
C ALA A 29 -4.73 0.12 -5.00
N HIS A 30 -5.59 0.73 -4.18
CA HIS A 30 -5.26 1.24 -2.85
C HIS A 30 -5.99 0.42 -1.79
N GLU A 31 -5.23 -0.26 -0.92
CA GLU A 31 -5.74 -1.03 0.22
C GLU A 31 -6.84 -2.06 -0.14
N SER A 32 -6.76 -2.65 -1.34
CA SER A 32 -7.82 -3.48 -1.93
C SER A 32 -8.19 -4.70 -1.11
N ARG A 33 -7.25 -5.17 -0.28
CA ARG A 33 -7.41 -6.34 0.59
C ARG A 33 -7.25 -6.07 2.07
N ALA A 34 -7.25 -4.81 2.51
CA ALA A 34 -7.04 -4.46 3.92
C ALA A 34 -8.01 -5.17 4.88
N GLY A 35 -9.27 -5.39 4.46
CA GLY A 35 -10.29 -6.09 5.26
C GLY A 35 -10.31 -7.62 5.12
N LYS A 36 -9.35 -8.25 4.42
CA LYS A 36 -9.36 -9.70 4.18
C LYS A 36 -8.48 -10.43 5.18
N ILE A 37 -9.02 -11.47 5.81
CA ILE A 37 -8.23 -12.42 6.62
C ILE A 37 -7.62 -13.50 5.71
N LYS A 38 -8.45 -14.22 4.96
CA LYS A 38 -8.00 -15.19 3.95
C LYS A 38 -7.64 -14.48 2.64
N GLY A 39 -6.53 -14.88 2.02
CA GLY A 39 -6.06 -14.30 0.76
C GLY A 39 -5.58 -12.84 0.89
N ARG A 40 -5.17 -12.42 2.09
CA ARG A 40 -4.72 -11.05 2.40
C ARG A 40 -3.67 -10.51 1.42
N VAL A 41 -2.83 -11.40 0.89
CA VAL A 41 -1.72 -11.09 -0.01
C VAL A 41 -1.85 -11.73 -1.41
N ASN A 42 -3.04 -12.18 -1.83
CA ASN A 42 -3.21 -13.00 -3.06
C ASN A 42 -3.55 -12.17 -4.31
N TYR A 43 -2.69 -11.26 -4.75
CA TYR A 43 -2.87 -10.33 -5.88
C TYR A 43 -2.75 -10.99 -7.25
N PRO A 44 -3.47 -10.48 -8.27
CA PRO A 44 -3.29 -10.95 -9.64
C PRO A 44 -1.89 -10.61 -10.14
N ALA A 45 -1.41 -11.29 -11.18
CA ALA A 45 -0.13 -10.98 -11.81
C ALA A 45 -0.15 -9.56 -12.42
N ARG A 46 1.00 -8.88 -12.42
CA ARG A 46 1.15 -7.49 -12.90
C ARG A 46 0.19 -6.54 -12.17
N HIS A 47 0.29 -6.56 -10.84
CA HIS A 47 -0.51 -5.70 -9.98
C HIS A 47 0.37 -4.77 -9.14
N ILE A 48 -0.07 -3.52 -9.01
CA ILE A 48 0.48 -2.51 -8.12
C ILE A 48 -0.48 -2.36 -6.94
N GLU A 49 -0.09 -2.82 -5.76
CA GLU A 49 -0.88 -2.60 -4.55
C GLU A 49 -0.21 -1.53 -3.70
N VAL A 50 -0.97 -0.49 -3.36
CA VAL A 50 -0.56 0.56 -2.42
C VAL A 50 -1.28 0.33 -1.10
N ASP A 51 -0.56 -0.05 -0.05
CA ASP A 51 -1.17 -0.35 1.24
C ASP A 51 -0.15 -0.20 2.37
N ASN A 52 -0.49 0.62 3.37
CA ASN A 52 0.39 0.93 4.50
C ASN A 52 0.65 -0.25 5.43
N ARG A 53 -0.17 -1.31 5.34
CA ARG A 53 -0.10 -2.49 6.22
C ARG A 53 0.77 -3.60 5.63
N LEU A 54 1.16 -3.53 4.34
CA LEU A 54 1.99 -4.56 3.70
C LEU A 54 3.37 -4.71 4.32
N SER A 55 3.86 -3.68 5.02
CA SER A 55 5.08 -3.74 5.81
C SER A 55 5.05 -4.83 6.89
N TRP A 56 3.86 -5.28 7.33
CA TRP A 56 3.69 -6.39 8.27
C TRP A 56 3.63 -7.76 7.60
N PHE A 57 3.58 -7.82 6.26
CA PHE A 57 3.39 -9.05 5.49
C PHE A 57 4.59 -9.38 4.57
N LEU A 58 5.74 -8.75 4.76
CA LEU A 58 6.90 -8.91 3.87
C LEU A 58 7.31 -10.38 3.67
N GLY A 59 7.33 -11.19 4.73
CA GLY A 59 7.65 -12.62 4.63
C GLY A 59 6.63 -13.40 3.80
N ARG A 60 5.32 -13.12 3.96
CA ARG A 60 4.27 -13.79 3.17
C ARG A 60 4.27 -13.32 1.71
N LEU A 61 4.64 -12.07 1.45
CA LEU A 61 4.80 -11.57 0.09
C LEU A 61 5.99 -12.27 -0.59
N ASP A 62 7.10 -12.43 0.12
CA ASP A 62 8.26 -13.17 -0.37
C ASP A 62 7.93 -14.64 -0.67
N GLU A 63 7.21 -15.32 0.23
CA GLU A 63 6.76 -16.70 0.02
C GLU A 63 5.86 -16.88 -1.22
N VAL A 64 5.02 -15.89 -1.54
CA VAL A 64 4.03 -15.99 -2.63
C VAL A 64 4.58 -15.52 -3.98
N TYR A 65 5.40 -14.47 -3.99
CA TYR A 65 5.86 -13.82 -5.22
C TYR A 65 7.35 -14.03 -5.51
N GLY A 66 8.18 -14.31 -4.49
CA GLY A 66 9.62 -14.53 -4.61
C GLY A 66 10.31 -13.47 -5.47
N ASP A 67 11.09 -13.91 -6.46
CA ASP A 67 11.81 -13.03 -7.38
C ASP A 67 10.89 -12.19 -8.31
N ASP A 68 9.59 -12.48 -8.36
CA ASP A 68 8.61 -11.75 -9.15
C ASP A 68 7.94 -10.60 -8.38
N LEU A 69 8.64 -10.02 -7.39
CA LEU A 69 8.18 -8.87 -6.61
C LEU A 69 9.12 -7.67 -6.70
N PHE A 70 8.55 -6.47 -6.57
CA PHE A 70 9.30 -5.23 -6.48
C PHE A 70 8.69 -4.31 -5.41
N TYR A 71 9.53 -3.81 -4.49
CA TYR A 71 9.08 -2.89 -3.45
C TYR A 71 9.34 -1.43 -3.82
N VAL A 72 8.34 -0.59 -3.60
CA VAL A 72 8.49 0.87 -3.61
C VAL A 72 8.21 1.38 -2.20
N HIS A 73 9.13 2.12 -1.60
CA HIS A 73 8.87 2.80 -0.33
C HIS A 73 8.46 4.25 -0.58
N LEU A 74 7.15 4.52 -0.53
CA LEU A 74 6.62 5.87 -0.68
C LEU A 74 6.80 6.66 0.62
N ARG A 75 7.54 7.78 0.54
CA ARG A 75 7.90 8.60 1.70
C ARG A 75 7.41 10.04 1.52
N ARG A 76 7.03 10.64 2.65
CA ARG A 76 6.77 12.07 2.81
C ARG A 76 7.56 12.56 4.02
N ASN A 77 7.80 13.87 4.13
CA ASN A 77 8.38 14.47 5.34
C ASN A 77 7.67 13.93 6.61
N PRO A 78 8.40 13.38 7.60
CA PRO A 78 7.79 12.76 8.77
C PRO A 78 6.92 13.71 9.60
N ARG A 79 7.36 14.95 9.80
CA ARG A 79 6.61 15.96 10.55
C ARG A 79 5.29 16.30 9.85
N ALA A 80 5.33 16.56 8.54
CA ALA A 80 4.12 16.85 7.76
C ALA A 80 3.15 15.66 7.71
N THR A 81 3.66 14.43 7.77
CA THR A 81 2.86 13.20 7.86
C THR A 81 2.17 13.11 9.22
N ALA A 82 2.92 13.33 10.30
CA ALA A 82 2.41 13.29 11.67
C ALA A 82 1.36 14.38 11.93
N GLU A 83 1.61 15.63 11.51
CA GLU A 83 0.65 16.74 11.57
C GLU A 83 -0.64 16.37 10.82
N SER A 84 -0.53 15.83 9.60
CA SER A 84 -1.70 15.41 8.82
C SER A 84 -2.53 14.30 9.48
N PHE A 85 -1.88 13.39 10.22
CA PHE A 85 -2.56 12.38 11.03
C PHE A 85 -3.27 13.03 12.21
N ALA A 86 -2.58 13.89 12.98
CA ALA A 86 -3.12 14.57 14.15
C ALA A 86 -4.36 15.40 13.79
N ASP A 87 -4.32 16.15 12.69
CA ASP A 87 -5.44 16.98 12.22
C ASP A 87 -6.73 16.19 11.91
N ARG A 88 -6.60 14.88 11.64
CA ARG A 88 -7.72 14.01 11.23
C ARG A 88 -8.03 12.94 12.26
N TYR A 89 -7.38 13.02 13.41
CA TYR A 89 -7.68 12.18 14.54
C TYR A 89 -8.91 12.78 15.22
N GLU A 90 -10.11 12.24 14.94
CA GLU A 90 -11.29 12.62 15.70
C GLU A 90 -11.17 12.06 17.12
N VAL A 91 -11.02 12.95 18.09
CA VAL A 91 -11.09 12.62 19.51
C VAL A 91 -12.56 12.31 19.83
N GLY A 92 -12.94 11.03 19.94
CA GLY A 92 -14.28 10.66 20.40
C GLY A 92 -14.87 9.30 20.00
N MET A 93 -14.23 8.50 19.14
CA MET A 93 -14.69 7.13 18.86
C MET A 93 -13.62 6.12 19.26
N ILE A 94 -13.75 5.61 20.49
CA ILE A 94 -13.12 4.38 21.01
C ILE A 94 -14.26 3.39 21.25
#